data_AF-A0A2Z6N8P8-F1
#
_entry.id   AF-A0A2Z6N8P8-F1
#
_cell.length_a   1.000
_cell.length_b   1.000
_cell.length_c   1.000
_cell.angle_alpha   90.00
_cell.angle_beta   90.00
_cell.angle_gamma   90.00
#
_symmetry.space_group_name_H-M   'P 1'
#
loop_
_entity.id
_entity.type
_entity.pdbx_description
1 polymer ?
#
loop_
_entity_poly.entity_id
_entity_poly.type
_entity_poly.pdbx_seq_one_letter_code
_entity_poly.pdbx_strand_id
1 'polypeptide(L)'
;MSAYAHQMEQQYSAVNLSDDSDTSSHYGLDSGFYMTSFTATIFLASLAILGILLITLLVSLAIMLQSCQSKNSGVIELQNINDYYSYCRVHSLHAELNSLEGYDIPNICRDLAIHYIKGGQYAKDLNLIVSMIDDYFKSLRPSENGLDVVLIDIDDIVPSNPYSSDFYHRFHNDSISNCVKEEKDVKLMFVLRLYMTLQTSGWSIILLSRESEIYQNATINRLVSAGFRDWSSLMMRY
;
A
#
# COMPACT_ATOMS: atom_id res chain seq x y z
N MET A 1 -45.25 47.36 -17.33
CA MET A 1 -46.40 47.34 -18.28
C MET A 1 -46.80 45.88 -18.43
N SER A 2 -48.01 45.54 -17.98
CA SER A 2 -49.15 45.22 -18.86
C SER A 2 -48.91 43.93 -19.65
N ALA A 3 -49.33 42.75 -19.17
CA ALA A 3 -50.71 42.30 -18.94
C ALA A 3 -51.53 42.21 -20.24
N TYR A 4 -52.03 40.99 -20.52
CA TYR A 4 -53.10 40.70 -21.47
C TYR A 4 -53.97 39.59 -20.89
N ALA A 5 -55.24 39.91 -20.62
CA ALA A 5 -56.27 38.97 -20.20
C ALA A 5 -57.64 39.49 -20.70
N HIS A 6 -58.23 38.77 -21.65
CA HIS A 6 -59.60 38.85 -22.18
C HIS A 6 -59.88 37.47 -22.80
N GLN A 7 -61.10 36.96 -22.94
CA GLN A 7 -62.47 37.51 -22.85
C GLN A 7 -63.37 36.36 -22.26
N MET A 8 -64.36 36.57 -21.38
CA MET A 8 -65.77 36.95 -21.63
C MET A 8 -66.39 36.30 -22.90
N GLU A 9 -67.66 35.86 -22.97
CA GLU A 9 -68.89 36.07 -22.17
C GLU A 9 -69.94 34.96 -22.57
N GLN A 10 -71.23 34.81 -22.20
CA GLN A 10 -72.25 35.55 -21.40
C GLN A 10 -73.47 34.61 -21.11
N GLN A 11 -74.10 34.66 -19.92
CA GLN A 11 -75.56 34.41 -19.65
C GLN A 11 -75.84 34.58 -18.13
N TYR A 12 -76.64 35.55 -17.64
CA TYR A 12 -78.11 35.74 -17.71
C TYR A 12 -78.93 34.63 -17.01
N SER A 13 -79.85 34.88 -16.06
CA SER A 13 -80.51 36.14 -15.62
C SER A 13 -80.77 36.18 -14.09
N ALA A 14 -81.15 37.34 -13.55
CA ALA A 14 -81.39 37.57 -12.12
C ALA A 14 -82.88 37.60 -11.72
N VAL A 15 -83.16 37.38 -10.42
CA VAL A 15 -84.34 37.86 -9.69
C VAL A 15 -83.91 38.30 -8.29
N ASN A 16 -84.32 39.51 -7.87
CA ASN A 16 -84.22 39.96 -6.48
C ASN A 16 -85.57 39.77 -5.78
N LEU A 17 -85.56 39.42 -4.49
CA LEU A 17 -86.34 40.17 -3.48
C LEU A 17 -85.78 39.93 -2.06
N SER A 18 -86.33 40.65 -1.08
CA SER A 18 -85.79 40.88 0.27
C SER A 18 -86.54 40.16 1.39
N ASP A 19 -85.94 40.22 2.58
CA ASP A 19 -86.48 39.83 3.90
C ASP A 19 -86.75 38.31 4.07
N ASP A 20 -86.49 37.68 5.21
CA ASP A 20 -86.66 38.18 6.59
C ASP A 20 -85.43 37.94 7.49
N SER A 21 -85.44 38.55 8.68
CA SER A 21 -84.40 38.40 9.71
C SER A 21 -84.62 37.18 10.60
N ASP A 22 -83.55 36.47 11.00
CA ASP A 22 -83.29 36.37 12.46
C ASP A 22 -81.85 35.92 12.83
N THR A 23 -81.54 36.08 14.12
CA THR A 23 -80.24 35.92 14.76
C THR A 23 -79.89 34.45 15.02
N SER A 24 -78.70 33.98 14.61
CA SER A 24 -78.15 32.70 15.09
C SER A 24 -76.62 32.67 15.14
N SER A 25 -76.07 31.82 16.00
CA SER A 25 -74.64 31.78 16.32
C SER A 25 -73.87 30.80 15.42
N HIS A 26 -72.86 31.30 14.69
CA HIS A 26 -71.95 30.47 13.93
C HIS A 26 -70.95 29.76 14.85
N TYR A 27 -71.27 28.53 15.23
CA TYR A 27 -70.27 27.56 15.68
C TYR A 27 -69.35 27.18 14.51
N GLY A 28 -68.04 27.08 14.76
CA GLY A 28 -67.09 26.58 13.78
C GLY A 28 -67.36 25.09 13.49
N LEU A 29 -67.65 24.76 12.23
CA LEU A 29 -67.78 23.38 11.78
C LEU A 29 -66.39 22.75 11.62
N ASP A 30 -65.90 22.11 12.67
CA ASP A 30 -64.82 21.13 12.55
C ASP A 30 -65.28 20.00 11.62
N SER A 31 -64.64 19.88 10.46
CA SER A 31 -65.01 18.93 9.40
C SER A 31 -64.48 17.51 9.70
N GLY A 32 -64.86 16.98 10.86
CA GLY A 32 -64.54 15.63 11.29
C GLY A 32 -65.08 14.56 10.34
N PHE A 33 -64.20 13.72 9.80
CA PHE A 33 -64.59 12.54 9.04
C PHE A 33 -65.10 11.45 9.98
N TYR A 34 -66.41 11.46 10.25
CA TYR A 34 -67.10 10.44 11.08
C TYR A 34 -67.15 9.09 10.37
N MET A 35 -66.08 8.32 10.50
CA MET A 35 -65.97 6.94 10.01
C MET A 35 -66.72 5.97 10.95
N THR A 36 -67.40 4.94 10.42
CA THR A 36 -67.95 3.88 11.27
C THR A 36 -66.83 3.10 11.96
N SER A 37 -67.09 2.58 13.17
CA SER A 37 -66.11 1.80 13.95
C SER A 37 -65.52 0.63 13.16
N PHE A 38 -66.34 -0.07 12.36
CA PHE A 38 -65.91 -1.17 11.49
C PHE A 38 -64.97 -0.72 10.36
N THR A 39 -65.29 0.39 9.69
CA THR A 39 -64.42 0.95 8.64
C THR A 39 -63.10 1.47 9.24
N ALA A 40 -63.14 2.04 10.44
CA ALA A 40 -61.95 2.52 11.15
C ALA A 40 -61.00 1.37 11.54
N THR A 41 -61.50 0.23 12.03
CA THR A 41 -60.64 -0.93 12.33
C THR A 41 -60.04 -1.55 11.07
N ILE A 42 -60.76 -1.60 9.96
CA ILE A 42 -60.21 -2.05 8.66
C ILE A 42 -59.07 -1.13 8.20
N PHE A 43 -59.22 0.19 8.31
CA PHE A 43 -58.19 1.15 7.92
C PHE A 43 -56.93 1.07 8.81
N LEU A 44 -57.10 0.93 10.13
CA LEU A 44 -55.98 0.73 11.05
C LEU A 44 -55.27 -0.61 10.81
N ALA A 45 -56.02 -1.68 10.52
CA ALA A 45 -55.45 -2.99 10.20
C ALA A 45 -54.66 -2.95 8.86
N SER A 46 -55.16 -2.28 7.83
CA SER A 46 -54.44 -2.18 6.55
C SER A 46 -53.16 -1.34 6.67
N LEU A 47 -53.19 -0.24 7.43
CA LEU A 47 -51.98 0.53 7.76
C LEU A 47 -50.96 -0.30 8.57
N ALA A 48 -51.41 -1.09 9.54
CA ALA A 48 -50.53 -1.98 10.30
C ALA A 48 -49.87 -3.04 9.41
N ILE A 49 -50.63 -3.67 8.50
CA ILE A 49 -50.12 -4.66 7.55
C ILE A 49 -49.11 -4.03 6.57
N LEU A 50 -49.39 -2.83 6.04
CA LEU A 50 -48.47 -2.08 5.19
C LEU A 50 -47.18 -1.68 5.93
N GLY A 51 -47.30 -1.26 7.20
CA GLY A 51 -46.15 -0.98 8.06
C GLY A 51 -45.28 -2.21 8.28
N ILE A 52 -45.88 -3.35 8.63
CA ILE A 52 -45.17 -4.64 8.78
C ILE A 52 -44.49 -5.03 7.46
N LEU A 53 -45.18 -4.93 6.31
CA LEU A 53 -44.62 -5.21 5.00
C LEU A 53 -43.35 -4.36 4.73
N LEU A 54 -43.44 -3.04 4.92
CA LEU A 54 -42.32 -2.11 4.73
C LEU A 54 -41.15 -2.41 5.68
N ILE A 55 -41.41 -2.74 6.95
CA ILE A 55 -40.35 -3.13 7.89
C ILE A 55 -39.68 -4.45 7.47
N THR A 56 -40.45 -5.46 7.04
CA THR A 56 -39.85 -6.72 6.54
C THR A 56 -39.04 -6.52 5.25
N LEU A 57 -39.47 -5.63 4.36
CA LEU A 57 -38.70 -5.21 3.18
C LEU A 57 -37.38 -4.54 3.58
N LEU A 58 -37.41 -3.59 4.51
CA LEU A 58 -36.21 -2.87 4.98
C LEU A 58 -35.23 -3.81 5.72
N VAL A 59 -35.73 -4.73 6.55
CA VAL A 59 -34.90 -5.72 7.26
C VAL A 59 -34.27 -6.72 6.28
N SER A 60 -35.03 -7.25 5.33
CA SER A 60 -34.48 -8.17 4.31
C SER A 60 -33.46 -7.47 3.40
N LEU A 61 -33.72 -6.22 2.99
CA LEU A 61 -32.78 -5.41 2.23
C LEU A 61 -31.48 -5.14 3.01
N ALA A 62 -31.57 -4.82 4.30
CA ALA A 62 -30.41 -4.62 5.17
C ALA A 62 -29.56 -5.89 5.32
N ILE A 63 -30.20 -7.05 5.53
CA ILE A 63 -29.52 -8.36 5.59
C ILE A 63 -28.83 -8.69 4.27
N MET A 64 -29.48 -8.44 3.13
CA MET A 64 -28.89 -8.65 1.80
C MET A 64 -27.69 -7.73 1.53
N LEU A 65 -27.78 -6.45 1.89
CA LEU A 65 -26.66 -5.50 1.81
C LEU A 65 -25.48 -5.93 2.70
N GLN A 66 -25.74 -6.30 3.95
CA GLN A 66 -24.71 -6.75 4.90
C GLN A 66 -24.05 -8.08 4.46
N SER A 67 -24.82 -8.97 3.83
CA SER A 67 -24.31 -10.22 3.24
C SER A 67 -23.42 -9.94 2.02
N CYS A 68 -23.83 -9.05 1.10
CA CYS A 68 -23.00 -8.62 -0.02
C CYS A 68 -21.72 -7.92 0.43
N GLN A 69 -21.80 -7.05 1.45
CA GLN A 69 -20.66 -6.33 1.99
C GLN A 69 -19.66 -7.29 2.67
N SER A 70 -20.12 -8.19 3.53
CA SER A 70 -19.23 -9.14 4.21
C SER A 70 -18.59 -10.13 3.22
N LYS A 71 -19.33 -10.61 2.22
CA LYS A 71 -18.81 -11.49 1.16
C LYS A 71 -17.73 -10.83 0.29
N ASN A 72 -17.86 -9.52 0.00
CA ASN A 72 -16.93 -8.81 -0.87
C ASN A 72 -15.78 -8.12 -0.11
N SER A 73 -15.88 -7.93 1.21
CA SER A 73 -14.86 -7.23 2.02
C SER A 73 -13.46 -7.83 1.84
N GLY A 74 -13.33 -9.15 1.97
CA GLY A 74 -12.05 -9.84 1.80
C GLY A 74 -11.51 -9.82 0.36
N VAL A 75 -12.37 -9.64 -0.65
CA VAL A 75 -11.94 -9.51 -2.05
C VAL A 75 -11.35 -8.12 -2.30
N ILE A 76 -11.97 -7.08 -1.73
CA ILE A 76 -11.50 -5.69 -1.82
C ILE A 76 -10.17 -5.53 -1.04
N GLU A 77 -10.08 -6.13 0.13
CA GLU A 77 -8.85 -6.14 0.95
C GLU A 77 -7.69 -6.85 0.24
N LEU A 78 -7.93 -8.05 -0.32
CA LEU A 78 -6.92 -8.80 -1.08
C LEU A 78 -6.45 -8.05 -2.34
N GLN A 79 -7.37 -7.39 -3.06
CA GLN A 79 -7.04 -6.57 -4.22
C GLN A 79 -6.13 -5.40 -3.82
N ASN A 80 -6.47 -4.68 -2.74
CA ASN A 80 -5.69 -3.56 -2.24
C ASN A 80 -4.27 -3.99 -1.80
N ILE A 81 -4.14 -5.15 -1.14
CA ILE A 81 -2.84 -5.75 -0.79
C ILE A 81 -2.02 -6.10 -2.04
N ASN A 82 -2.65 -6.62 -3.09
CA ASN A 82 -1.99 -6.98 -4.35
C ASN A 82 -1.53 -5.75 -5.15
N ASP A 83 -2.36 -4.71 -5.23
CA ASP A 83 -2.01 -3.45 -5.90
C ASP A 83 -0.85 -2.74 -5.17
N TYR A 84 -0.88 -2.73 -3.83
CA TYR A 84 0.22 -2.30 -2.98
C TYR A 84 1.52 -3.08 -3.23
N TYR A 85 1.45 -4.42 -3.24
CA TYR A 85 2.61 -5.28 -3.53
C TYR A 85 3.19 -5.03 -4.92
N SER A 86 2.33 -4.90 -5.92
CA SER A 86 2.68 -4.56 -7.30
C SER A 86 3.41 -3.22 -7.38
N TYR A 87 2.84 -2.16 -6.78
CA TYR A 87 3.45 -0.84 -6.71
C TYR A 87 4.86 -0.88 -6.09
N CYS A 88 5.01 -1.53 -4.94
CA CYS A 88 6.31 -1.59 -4.25
C CYS A 88 7.36 -2.41 -5.00
N ARG A 89 6.96 -3.46 -5.71
CA ARG A 89 7.86 -4.26 -6.56
C ARG A 89 8.28 -3.52 -7.83
N VAL A 90 7.42 -2.66 -8.37
CA VAL A 90 7.78 -1.75 -9.48
C VAL A 90 8.68 -0.62 -8.97
N HIS A 91 8.41 -0.07 -7.79
CA HIS A 91 9.23 0.99 -7.19
C HIS A 91 10.64 0.51 -6.84
N SER A 92 10.80 -0.69 -6.24
CA SER A 92 12.13 -1.23 -5.97
C SER A 92 12.92 -1.48 -7.25
N LEU A 93 12.29 -2.08 -8.27
CA LEU A 93 12.91 -2.27 -9.58
C LEU A 93 13.30 -0.92 -10.25
N HIS A 94 12.48 0.12 -10.09
CA HIS A 94 12.81 1.46 -10.58
C HIS A 94 14.02 2.07 -9.85
N ALA A 95 14.09 1.93 -8.52
CA ALA A 95 15.21 2.42 -7.72
C ALA A 95 16.54 1.75 -8.12
N GLU A 96 16.57 0.42 -8.19
CA GLU A 96 17.74 -0.37 -8.62
C GLU A 96 18.21 0.04 -10.02
N LEU A 97 17.29 0.15 -10.99
CA LEU A 97 17.63 0.48 -12.39
C LEU A 97 18.04 1.93 -12.63
N ASN A 98 17.81 2.84 -11.68
CA ASN A 98 18.14 4.26 -11.79
C ASN A 98 19.16 4.72 -10.73
N SER A 99 19.77 3.77 -10.00
CA SER A 99 20.72 4.02 -8.91
C SER A 99 20.19 5.02 -7.87
N LEU A 100 18.89 4.98 -7.56
CA LEU A 100 18.31 5.82 -6.52
C LEU A 100 18.76 5.29 -5.15
N GLU A 101 19.32 6.16 -4.32
CA GLU A 101 19.73 5.79 -2.96
C GLU A 101 18.50 5.30 -2.17
N GLY A 102 18.68 4.28 -1.32
CA GLY A 102 17.60 3.57 -0.63
C GLY A 102 16.77 4.38 0.38
N TYR A 103 16.94 5.70 0.42
CA TYR A 103 16.24 6.64 1.30
C TYR A 103 14.84 7.02 0.80
N ASP A 104 14.53 6.70 -0.46
CA ASP A 104 13.24 6.95 -1.13
C ASP A 104 12.34 5.69 -1.22
N ILE A 105 12.42 4.77 -0.24
CA ILE A 105 11.40 3.73 -0.08
C ILE A 105 10.10 4.39 0.41
N PRO A 106 8.98 4.30 -0.34
CA PRO A 106 7.72 4.93 0.05
C PRO A 106 7.23 4.34 1.37
N ASN A 107 6.69 5.17 2.27
CA ASN A 107 6.28 4.73 3.61
C ASN A 107 5.34 3.51 3.60
N ILE A 108 4.49 3.39 2.57
CA ILE A 108 3.62 2.24 2.38
C ILE A 108 4.45 0.95 2.24
N CYS A 109 5.51 0.94 1.43
CA CYS A 109 6.35 -0.24 1.09
C CYS A 109 7.23 -0.78 2.21
N ARG A 110 7.27 -0.10 3.36
CA ARG A 110 8.13 -0.42 4.50
C ARG A 110 7.94 -1.85 5.00
N ASP A 111 6.70 -2.27 5.22
CA ASP A 111 6.42 -3.56 5.84
C ASP A 111 6.68 -4.73 4.88
N LEU A 112 6.53 -4.51 3.56
CA LEU A 112 6.96 -5.47 2.55
C LEU A 112 8.48 -5.61 2.48
N ALA A 113 9.24 -4.52 2.59
CA ALA A 113 10.70 -4.59 2.65
C ALA A 113 11.17 -5.36 3.90
N ILE A 114 10.56 -5.10 5.06
CA ILE A 114 10.82 -5.84 6.30
C ILE A 114 10.48 -7.33 6.14
N HIS A 115 9.31 -7.66 5.57
CA HIS A 115 8.91 -9.04 5.34
C HIS A 115 9.78 -9.77 4.29
N TYR A 116 10.27 -9.07 3.27
CA TYR A 116 11.18 -9.62 2.26
C TYR A 116 12.53 -10.07 2.88
N ILE A 117 13.07 -9.25 3.80
CA ILE A 117 14.28 -9.58 4.57
C ILE A 117 13.97 -10.67 5.61
N LYS A 118 13.05 -10.40 6.56
CA LYS A 118 12.77 -11.28 7.72
C LYS A 118 12.08 -12.60 7.36
N GLY A 119 11.30 -12.63 6.28
CA GLY A 119 10.75 -13.86 5.70
C GLY A 119 11.79 -14.69 4.93
N GLY A 120 13.06 -14.26 4.93
CA GLY A 120 14.17 -14.97 4.31
C GLY A 120 14.13 -15.03 2.79
N GLN A 121 13.30 -14.21 2.12
CA GLN A 121 13.26 -14.19 0.66
C GLN A 121 14.54 -13.55 0.10
N TYR A 122 14.97 -12.43 0.69
CA TYR A 122 16.26 -11.80 0.42
C TYR A 122 17.44 -12.80 0.48
N ALA A 123 17.47 -13.67 1.50
CA ALA A 123 18.51 -14.68 1.66
C ALA A 123 18.45 -15.79 0.59
N LYS A 124 17.26 -16.16 0.09
CA LYS A 124 17.10 -17.10 -1.02
C LYS A 124 17.58 -16.48 -2.33
N ASP A 125 17.22 -15.23 -2.57
CA ASP A 125 17.53 -14.54 -3.82
C ASP A 125 19.04 -14.25 -3.90
N LEU A 126 19.69 -13.86 -2.79
CA LEU A 126 21.15 -13.82 -2.68
C LEU A 126 21.81 -15.19 -2.88
N ASN A 127 21.27 -16.27 -2.30
CA ASN A 127 21.82 -17.61 -2.53
C ASN A 127 21.72 -18.03 -4.01
N LEU A 128 20.61 -17.73 -4.68
CA LEU A 128 20.43 -18.00 -6.11
C LEU A 128 21.44 -17.22 -6.96
N ILE A 129 21.63 -15.93 -6.69
CA ILE A 129 22.63 -15.09 -7.37
C ILE A 129 24.05 -15.64 -7.15
N VAL A 130 24.43 -15.95 -5.91
CA VAL A 130 25.75 -16.52 -5.59
C VAL A 130 25.94 -17.88 -6.28
N SER A 131 24.93 -18.75 -6.32
CA SER A 131 25.01 -20.02 -7.04
C SER A 131 25.17 -19.84 -8.56
N MET A 132 24.47 -18.88 -9.18
CA MET A 132 24.64 -18.58 -10.61
C MET A 132 26.04 -18.05 -10.94
N ILE A 133 26.61 -17.21 -10.07
CA ILE A 133 27.98 -16.69 -10.22
C ILE A 133 29.00 -17.84 -10.04
N ASP A 134 28.84 -18.65 -8.99
CA ASP A 134 29.69 -19.82 -8.69
C ASP A 134 29.67 -20.84 -9.85
N ASP A 135 28.50 -21.18 -10.40
CA ASP A 135 28.39 -22.08 -11.55
C ASP A 135 28.95 -21.49 -12.85
N TYR A 136 28.84 -20.17 -13.06
CA TYR A 136 29.52 -19.47 -14.15
C TYR A 136 31.05 -19.58 -14.01
N PHE A 137 31.61 -19.28 -12.85
CA PHE A 137 33.06 -19.33 -12.63
C PHE A 137 33.63 -20.77 -12.66
N LYS A 138 32.85 -21.80 -12.28
CA LYS A 138 33.22 -23.22 -12.50
C LYS A 138 33.34 -23.61 -13.97
N SER A 139 32.63 -22.93 -14.87
CA SER A 139 32.73 -23.17 -16.32
C SER A 139 34.00 -22.58 -16.93
N LEU A 140 34.69 -21.70 -16.20
CA LEU A 140 35.91 -21.01 -16.60
C LEU A 140 37.13 -21.57 -15.85
N ARG A 141 38.32 -21.13 -16.27
CA ARG A 141 39.57 -21.27 -15.52
C ARG A 141 40.37 -19.98 -15.70
N PRO A 142 40.92 -19.38 -14.63
CA PRO A 142 41.79 -18.22 -14.76
C PRO A 142 43.12 -18.63 -15.39
N SER A 143 43.67 -17.75 -16.23
CA SER A 143 44.97 -17.89 -16.86
C SER A 143 46.11 -17.84 -15.84
N GLU A 144 47.14 -18.67 -16.04
CA GLU A 144 48.36 -18.73 -15.23
C GLU A 144 49.16 -17.43 -15.20
N ASN A 145 48.83 -16.46 -16.09
CA ASN A 145 49.44 -15.13 -16.08
C ASN A 145 48.87 -14.17 -15.03
N GLY A 146 47.79 -14.54 -14.31
CA GLY A 146 47.17 -13.73 -13.25
C GLY A 146 46.47 -12.45 -13.73
N LEU A 147 46.28 -12.26 -15.04
CA LEU A 147 45.59 -11.10 -15.61
C LEU A 147 44.06 -11.24 -15.63
N ASP A 148 43.55 -12.46 -15.46
CA ASP A 148 42.12 -12.73 -15.32
C ASP A 148 41.67 -12.37 -13.89
N VAL A 149 41.01 -11.21 -13.78
CA VAL A 149 40.64 -10.58 -12.49
C VAL A 149 39.13 -10.54 -12.27
N VAL A 150 38.71 -10.69 -11.01
CA VAL A 150 37.35 -10.38 -10.57
C VAL A 150 37.37 -9.04 -9.83
N LEU A 151 36.51 -8.11 -10.26
CA LEU A 151 36.31 -6.81 -9.65
C LEU A 151 35.10 -6.86 -8.71
N ILE A 152 35.25 -6.37 -7.48
CA ILE A 152 34.17 -6.36 -6.47
C ILE A 152 34.10 -4.98 -5.81
N ASP A 153 32.97 -4.27 -5.97
CA ASP A 153 32.63 -3.10 -5.14
C ASP A 153 32.33 -3.57 -3.71
N ILE A 154 32.95 -2.95 -2.72
CA ILE A 154 32.83 -3.31 -1.30
C ILE A 154 31.94 -2.37 -0.47
N ASP A 155 31.56 -1.19 -0.96
CA ASP A 155 31.05 -0.10 -0.12
C ASP A 155 29.72 -0.46 0.57
N ASP A 156 28.79 -1.05 -0.18
CA ASP A 156 27.47 -1.48 0.31
C ASP A 156 27.48 -2.88 0.95
N ILE A 157 28.67 -3.46 1.13
CA ILE A 157 28.93 -4.82 1.65
C ILE A 157 29.69 -4.76 2.98
N VAL A 158 30.71 -3.91 3.09
CA VAL A 158 31.56 -3.71 4.27
C VAL A 158 31.50 -2.22 4.68
N PRO A 159 30.34 -1.78 5.23
CA PRO A 159 30.01 -0.36 5.33
C PRO A 159 31.03 0.46 6.13
N SER A 160 31.28 1.68 5.67
CA SER A 160 32.20 2.65 6.28
C SER A 160 31.87 2.97 7.74
N ASN A 161 30.59 2.96 8.08
CA ASN A 161 30.07 3.08 9.44
C ASN A 161 28.74 2.30 9.54
N PRO A 162 28.51 1.47 10.57
CA PRO A 162 27.24 0.72 10.70
C PRO A 162 26.00 1.64 10.71
N TYR A 163 26.15 2.88 11.16
CA TYR A 163 25.10 3.90 11.23
C TYR A 163 24.99 4.80 9.98
N SER A 164 25.96 4.84 9.06
CA SER A 164 26.00 5.85 7.97
C SER A 164 25.04 5.63 6.80
N SER A 165 24.22 4.57 6.85
CA SER A 165 22.98 4.56 6.07
C SER A 165 22.02 5.56 6.71
N ASP A 166 21.66 6.66 6.05
CA ASP A 166 20.68 7.63 6.58
C ASP A 166 19.30 7.00 6.86
N PHE A 167 19.06 5.82 6.30
CA PHE A 167 17.99 4.88 6.65
C PHE A 167 17.95 4.51 8.15
N TYR A 168 19.07 4.62 8.88
CA TYR A 168 19.13 4.42 10.34
C TYR A 168 18.79 5.72 11.09
N HIS A 169 19.19 6.88 10.57
CA HIS A 169 18.97 8.18 11.19
C HIS A 169 17.54 8.71 10.99
N ARG A 170 16.95 8.51 9.80
CA ARG A 170 15.58 8.94 9.46
C ARG A 170 14.50 8.04 10.07
N PHE A 171 14.82 6.78 10.39
CA PHE A 171 13.86 5.78 10.85
C PHE A 171 14.11 5.36 12.31
N HIS A 172 13.68 6.23 13.23
CA HIS A 172 13.82 6.10 14.69
C HIS A 172 12.93 5.00 15.33
N ASN A 173 12.88 3.81 14.71
CA ASN A 173 12.04 2.68 15.15
C ASN A 173 12.88 1.38 15.14
N ASP A 174 12.94 0.72 16.29
CA ASP A 174 13.79 -0.45 16.55
C ASP A 174 13.48 -1.66 15.64
N SER A 175 12.28 -1.76 15.07
CA SER A 175 11.98 -2.83 14.11
C SER A 175 12.76 -2.69 12.79
N ILE A 176 13.09 -1.45 12.41
CA ILE A 176 13.69 -1.09 11.12
C ILE A 176 15.21 -1.15 11.22
N SER A 177 15.79 -0.59 12.29
CA SER A 177 17.23 -0.65 12.55
C SER A 177 17.75 -2.09 12.65
N ASN A 178 17.01 -2.98 13.33
CA ASN A 178 17.33 -4.41 13.36
C ASN A 178 17.19 -5.05 11.97
N CYS A 179 16.17 -4.69 11.19
CA CYS A 179 15.98 -5.23 9.83
C CYS A 179 17.11 -4.81 8.86
N VAL A 180 17.62 -3.57 8.97
CA VAL A 180 18.78 -3.09 8.21
C VAL A 180 20.05 -3.82 8.62
N LYS A 181 20.21 -4.14 9.92
CA LYS A 181 21.34 -4.94 10.38
C LYS A 181 21.28 -6.37 9.82
N GLU A 182 20.11 -7.01 9.87
CA GLU A 182 19.88 -8.35 9.31
C GLU A 182 20.15 -8.40 7.79
N GLU A 183 19.77 -7.36 7.04
CA GLU A 183 20.10 -7.20 5.62
C GLU A 183 21.62 -7.17 5.38
N LYS A 184 22.34 -6.30 6.11
CA LYS A 184 23.80 -6.18 6.02
C LYS A 184 24.52 -7.48 6.42
N ASP A 185 24.14 -8.08 7.55
CA ASP A 185 24.73 -9.31 8.08
C ASP A 185 24.55 -10.49 7.09
N VAL A 186 23.37 -10.63 6.47
CA VAL A 186 23.08 -11.67 5.46
C VAL A 186 23.84 -11.42 4.15
N LYS A 187 23.88 -10.18 3.65
CA LYS A 187 24.63 -9.81 2.44
C LYS A 187 26.11 -10.11 2.59
N LEU A 188 26.70 -9.68 3.71
CA LEU A 188 28.10 -9.92 4.04
C LEU A 188 28.44 -11.42 4.05
N MET A 189 27.61 -12.25 4.68
CA MET A 189 27.79 -13.71 4.69
C MET A 189 27.83 -14.31 3.28
N PHE A 190 26.91 -13.91 2.39
CA PHE A 190 26.85 -14.44 1.03
C PHE A 190 28.02 -13.98 0.16
N VAL A 191 28.42 -12.71 0.26
CA VAL A 191 29.56 -12.18 -0.51
C VAL A 191 30.88 -12.75 -0.01
N LEU A 192 31.09 -12.88 1.30
CA LEU A 192 32.30 -13.47 1.87
C LEU A 192 32.46 -14.94 1.44
N ARG A 193 31.37 -15.71 1.39
CA ARG A 193 31.37 -17.07 0.85
C ARG A 193 31.80 -17.10 -0.61
N LEU A 194 31.21 -16.25 -1.47
CA LEU A 194 31.58 -16.13 -2.88
C LEU A 194 33.05 -15.76 -3.05
N TYR A 195 33.53 -14.77 -2.30
CA TYR A 195 34.93 -14.31 -2.29
C TYR A 195 35.90 -15.46 -1.99
N MET A 196 35.66 -16.23 -0.93
CA MET A 196 36.47 -17.41 -0.59
C MET A 196 36.43 -18.49 -1.69
N THR A 197 35.28 -18.72 -2.33
CA THR A 197 35.15 -19.66 -3.45
C THR A 197 35.93 -19.22 -4.69
N LEU A 198 35.95 -17.92 -5.00
CA LEU A 198 36.74 -17.37 -6.10
C LEU A 198 38.25 -17.49 -5.83
N GLN A 199 38.72 -17.12 -4.63
CA GLN A 199 40.13 -17.26 -4.23
C GLN A 199 40.61 -18.71 -4.28
N THR A 200 39.84 -19.64 -3.70
CA THR A 200 40.18 -21.08 -3.71
C THR A 200 40.11 -21.71 -5.11
N SER A 201 39.42 -21.06 -6.04
CA SER A 201 39.41 -21.39 -7.47
C SER A 201 40.51 -20.70 -8.29
N GLY A 202 41.43 -19.97 -7.62
CA GLY A 202 42.60 -19.34 -8.24
C GLY A 202 42.38 -17.97 -8.89
N TRP A 203 41.23 -17.32 -8.67
CA TRP A 203 40.97 -16.00 -9.26
C TRP A 203 41.70 -14.87 -8.52
N SER A 204 42.32 -13.98 -9.29
CA SER A 204 42.88 -12.73 -8.80
C SER A 204 41.74 -11.75 -8.50
N ILE A 205 41.63 -11.23 -7.28
CA ILE A 205 40.50 -10.37 -6.88
C ILE A 205 40.99 -8.95 -6.61
N ILE A 206 40.34 -7.98 -7.24
CA ILE A 206 40.57 -6.55 -7.02
C ILE A 206 39.31 -5.96 -6.38
N LEU A 207 39.49 -5.32 -5.22
CA LEU A 207 38.43 -4.64 -4.50
C LEU A 207 38.34 -3.17 -4.95
N LEU A 208 37.13 -2.67 -5.11
CA LEU A 208 36.83 -1.28 -5.50
C LEU A 208 36.06 -0.59 -4.37
N SER A 209 36.35 0.69 -4.13
CA SER A 209 35.62 1.52 -3.16
C SER A 209 35.52 2.98 -3.62
N ARG A 210 34.36 3.59 -3.39
CA ARG A 210 34.07 5.02 -3.57
C ARG A 210 34.63 5.89 -2.44
N GLU A 211 35.10 5.28 -1.35
CA GLU A 211 35.80 5.97 -0.27
C GLU A 211 37.10 6.63 -0.79
N SER A 212 37.51 7.73 -0.14
CA SER A 212 38.78 8.38 -0.48
C SER A 212 39.98 7.59 0.05
N GLU A 213 41.08 7.54 -0.70
CA GLU A 213 42.33 6.86 -0.35
C GLU A 213 42.88 7.29 1.02
N ILE A 214 42.56 8.50 1.51
CA ILE A 214 42.91 8.95 2.87
C ILE A 214 42.37 8.03 3.99
N TYR A 215 41.33 7.23 3.69
CA TYR A 215 40.73 6.27 4.62
C TYR A 215 41.25 4.84 4.45
N GLN A 216 42.13 4.56 3.48
CA GLN A 216 42.58 3.21 3.08
C GLN A 216 42.92 2.29 4.26
N ASN A 217 43.68 2.77 5.24
CA ASN A 217 44.02 1.97 6.43
C ASN A 217 42.79 1.56 7.27
N ALA A 218 41.76 2.40 7.36
CA ALA A 218 40.50 2.09 8.04
C ALA A 218 39.63 1.13 7.21
N THR A 219 39.65 1.25 5.88
CA THR A 219 38.96 0.36 4.93
C THR A 219 39.57 -1.05 4.98
N ILE A 220 40.90 -1.16 4.93
CA ILE A 220 41.64 -2.42 5.10
C ILE A 220 41.31 -3.06 6.45
N ASN A 221 41.35 -2.30 7.56
CA ASN A 221 41.03 -2.84 8.88
C ASN A 221 39.58 -3.36 8.98
N ARG A 222 38.60 -2.71 8.33
CA ARG A 222 37.22 -3.22 8.21
C ARG A 222 37.15 -4.50 7.39
N LEU A 223 37.75 -4.54 6.20
CA LEU A 223 37.80 -5.72 5.33
C LEU A 223 38.35 -6.94 6.08
N VAL A 224 39.51 -6.77 6.74
CA VAL A 224 40.20 -7.79 7.54
C VAL A 224 39.36 -8.26 8.75
N SER A 225 38.57 -7.37 9.35
CA SER A 225 37.65 -7.68 10.45
C SER A 225 36.37 -8.39 9.97
N ALA A 226 35.92 -8.07 8.76
CA ALA A 226 34.79 -8.69 8.08
C ALA A 226 35.14 -10.04 7.40
N GLY A 227 36.41 -10.47 7.47
CA GLY A 227 36.89 -11.77 7.00
C GLY A 227 37.56 -11.76 5.62
N PHE A 228 37.50 -10.66 4.88
CA PHE A 228 38.21 -10.51 3.61
C PHE A 228 39.72 -10.40 3.86
N ARG A 229 40.51 -11.16 3.09
CA ARG A 229 41.98 -11.23 3.15
C ARG A 229 42.52 -11.58 1.78
N ASP A 230 43.80 -11.34 1.54
CA ASP A 230 44.53 -11.88 0.38
C ASP A 230 43.91 -11.48 -0.99
N TRP A 231 43.45 -10.23 -1.10
CA TRP A 231 43.09 -9.59 -2.37
C TRP A 231 44.35 -9.09 -3.10
N SER A 232 44.30 -9.02 -4.43
CA SER A 232 45.41 -8.59 -5.29
C SER A 232 45.63 -7.07 -5.26
N SER A 233 44.55 -6.28 -5.13
CA SER A 233 44.61 -4.82 -4.97
C SER A 233 43.32 -4.27 -4.35
N LEU A 234 43.40 -3.09 -3.73
CA LEU A 234 42.26 -2.28 -3.28
C LEU A 234 42.37 -0.91 -3.96
N MET A 235 41.47 -0.64 -4.91
CA MET A 235 41.39 0.63 -5.62
C MET A 235 40.37 1.54 -4.94
N MET A 236 40.76 2.78 -4.68
CA MET A 236 39.97 3.77 -3.96
C MET A 236 39.93 5.08 -4.75
N ARG A 237 39.06 6.02 -4.34
CA ARG A 237 38.97 7.33 -4.98
C ARG A 237 40.11 8.24 -4.49
N TYR A 238 40.82 8.88 -5.42
CA TYR A 238 41.70 10.01 -5.08
C TYR A 238 40.89 11.21 -4.57
#